data_AF-A0A5B1BIM7-F1
#
_entry.id   AF-A0A5B1BIM7-F1
#
_cell.length_a   1.000
_cell.length_b   1.000
_cell.length_c   1.000
_cell.angle_alpha   90.00
_cell.angle_beta   90.00
_cell.angle_gamma   90.00
#
_symmetry.space_group_name_H-M   'P 1'
#
loop_
_entity.id
_entity.type
_entity.pdbx_description
1 polymer ?
#
loop_
_entity_poly.entity_id
_entity_poly.type
_entity_poly.pdbx_seq_one_letter_code
_entity_poly.pdbx_strand_id
1 'polypeptide(L)'
;MLEEKYPYLFQFFTGYFPESDLDQLTDYEVVQKYLKENSETVLTKTKKELQELLNDGDIWKEIGIEINRYFGNDKEIKAWLEMVSSQFDNWQIHL
;
A
#
# COMPACT_ATOMS: atom_id res chain seq x y z
N MET A 1 -12.24 9.71 5.02
CA MET A 1 -11.96 8.27 5.09
C MET A 1 -10.88 7.92 4.08
N LEU A 2 -10.16 6.80 4.24
CA LEU A 2 -9.07 6.38 3.35
C LEU A 2 -9.51 6.35 1.87
N GLU A 3 -10.67 5.77 1.59
CA GLU A 3 -11.28 5.70 0.24
C GLU A 3 -11.48 7.08 -0.42
N GLU A 4 -11.89 8.09 0.35
CA GLU A 4 -12.18 9.42 -0.18
C GLU A 4 -10.92 10.23 -0.45
N LYS A 5 -9.92 10.09 0.43
CA LYS A 5 -8.70 10.90 0.39
C LYS A 5 -7.63 10.29 -0.51
N TYR A 6 -7.55 8.96 -0.52
CA TYR A 6 -6.53 8.19 -1.23
C TYR A 6 -7.17 7.02 -2.00
N PRO A 7 -8.01 7.29 -3.01
CA PRO A 7 -8.79 6.27 -3.70
C PRO A 7 -7.94 5.21 -4.42
N TYR A 8 -6.77 5.57 -4.97
CA TYR A 8 -5.90 4.60 -5.64
C TYR A 8 -5.20 3.70 -4.61
N LEU A 9 -4.78 4.30 -3.49
CA LEU A 9 -4.17 3.57 -2.40
C LEU A 9 -5.17 2.65 -1.69
N PHE A 10 -6.42 3.10 -1.53
CA PHE A 10 -7.51 2.29 -1.01
C PHE A 10 -7.75 1.06 -1.88
N GLN A 11 -7.91 1.24 -3.21
CA GLN A 11 -8.09 0.12 -4.14
C GLN A 11 -6.93 -0.88 -4.12
N PHE A 12 -5.69 -0.38 -4.02
CA PHE A 12 -4.53 -1.23 -3.84
C PHE A 12 -4.63 -2.04 -2.54
N PHE A 13 -4.89 -1.38 -1.42
CA PHE A 13 -4.96 -2.05 -0.13
C PHE A 13 -6.07 -3.09 -0.03
N THR A 14 -7.31 -2.72 -0.35
CA THR A 14 -8.45 -3.64 -0.23
C THR A 14 -8.51 -4.68 -1.33
N GLY A 15 -7.89 -4.41 -2.49
CA GLY A 15 -7.88 -5.33 -3.62
C GLY A 15 -6.79 -6.39 -3.54
N TYR A 16 -5.64 -6.10 -2.91
CA TYR A 16 -4.46 -6.96 -3.00
C TYR A 16 -4.03 -7.57 -1.66
N PHE A 17 -4.25 -6.91 -0.52
CA PHE A 17 -3.81 -7.44 0.78
C PHE A 17 -4.78 -8.43 1.42
N PRO A 18 -6.11 -8.25 1.41
CA PRO A 18 -7.02 -9.25 1.94
C PRO A 18 -6.88 -10.63 1.26
N GLU A 19 -6.45 -10.65 0.00
CA GLU A 19 -6.22 -11.89 -0.77
C GLU A 19 -4.87 -12.55 -0.45
N SER A 20 -3.93 -11.86 0.20
CA SER A 20 -2.58 -12.38 0.44
C SER A 20 -2.57 -13.62 1.33
N ASP A 21 -3.51 -13.71 2.27
CA ASP A 21 -3.68 -14.87 3.15
C ASP A 21 -4.19 -16.11 2.42
N LEU A 22 -4.98 -15.92 1.34
CA LEU A 22 -5.48 -17.03 0.51
C LEU A 22 -4.38 -17.57 -0.42
N ASP A 23 -3.59 -16.66 -0.99
CA ASP A 23 -2.51 -16.99 -1.92
C ASP A 23 -1.16 -17.31 -1.20
N GLN A 24 -1.11 -17.22 0.14
CA GLN A 24 0.11 -17.36 0.97
C GLN A 24 1.26 -16.43 0.54
N LEU A 25 0.91 -15.24 0.04
CA LEU A 25 1.87 -14.25 -0.41
C LEU A 25 2.39 -13.42 0.77
N THR A 26 3.70 -13.15 0.75
CA THR A 26 4.30 -12.12 1.60
C THR A 26 3.88 -10.73 1.12
N ASP A 27 3.95 -9.73 2.02
CA ASP A 27 3.69 -8.33 1.66
C ASP A 27 4.48 -7.89 0.42
N TYR A 28 5.75 -8.31 0.34
CA TYR A 28 6.62 -8.04 -0.80
C TYR A 28 6.02 -8.58 -2.10
N GLU A 29 5.59 -9.84 -2.11
CA GLU A 29 5.02 -10.49 -3.28
C GLU A 29 3.69 -9.87 -3.69
N VAL A 30 2.87 -9.43 -2.73
CA VAL A 30 1.64 -8.67 -3.00
C VAL A 30 1.95 -7.39 -3.74
N VAL A 31 2.95 -6.62 -3.28
CA VAL A 31 3.34 -5.38 -3.98
C VAL A 31 3.90 -5.69 -5.37
N GLN A 32 4.71 -6.73 -5.54
CA GLN A 32 5.22 -7.12 -6.86
C GLN A 32 4.09 -7.55 -7.83
N LYS A 33 3.08 -8.28 -7.33
CA LYS A 33 1.88 -8.63 -8.10
C LYS A 33 1.16 -7.37 -8.57
N TYR A 34 0.92 -6.41 -7.67
CA TYR A 34 0.30 -5.13 -8.00
C TYR A 34 1.07 -4.35 -9.08
N LEU A 35 2.39 -4.22 -8.91
CA LEU A 35 3.29 -3.52 -9.85
C LEU A 35 3.30 -4.16 -11.25
N LYS A 36 3.08 -5.47 -11.33
CA LYS A 36 3.06 -6.21 -12.61
C LYS A 36 1.71 -6.12 -13.34
N GLU A 37 0.61 -6.06 -12.59
CA GLU A 37 -0.75 -6.14 -13.15
C GLU A 37 -1.33 -4.77 -13.53
N ASN A 38 -0.77 -3.67 -13.01
CA ASN A 38 -1.35 -2.34 -13.16
C ASN A 38 -0.54 -1.44 -14.10
N SER A 39 -1.24 -0.50 -14.73
CA SER A 39 -0.62 0.47 -15.64
C SER A 39 0.27 1.48 -14.90
N GLU A 40 1.27 2.02 -15.61
CA GLU A 40 2.16 3.07 -15.08
C GLU A 40 1.40 4.27 -14.49
N THR A 41 0.28 4.65 -15.09
CA THR A 41 -0.57 5.74 -14.60
C THR A 41 -1.17 5.42 -13.23
N VAL A 42 -1.67 4.20 -13.04
CA VAL A 42 -2.23 3.75 -11.75
C VAL A 42 -1.13 3.68 -10.69
N LEU A 43 0.02 3.12 -11.04
CA LEU A 43 1.16 2.99 -10.13
C LEU A 43 1.71 4.35 -9.69
N THR A 44 1.81 5.31 -10.62
CA THR A 44 2.25 6.68 -10.31
C THR A 44 1.29 7.38 -9.35
N LYS A 45 -0.03 7.23 -9.54
CA LYS A 45 -1.04 7.82 -8.64
C LYS A 45 -1.03 7.16 -7.26
N THR A 46 -0.94 5.83 -7.22
CA THR A 46 -0.85 5.06 -5.97
C THR A 46 0.37 5.48 -5.16
N LYS A 47 1.54 5.62 -5.82
CA LYS A 47 2.77 6.09 -5.20
C LYS A 47 2.63 7.50 -4.62
N LYS A 48 2.03 8.42 -5.38
CA LYS A 48 1.80 9.80 -4.91
C LYS A 48 0.95 9.82 -3.64
N GLU A 49 -0.14 9.06 -3.62
CA GLU A 49 -1.01 8.96 -2.45
C GLU A 49 -0.30 8.29 -1.26
N LEU A 50 0.52 7.27 -1.49
CA LEU A 50 1.33 6.63 -0.45
C LEU A 50 2.32 7.62 0.18
N GLN A 51 2.98 8.46 -0.62
CA GLN A 51 3.87 9.51 -0.13
C GLN A 51 3.14 10.59 0.66
N GLU A 52 1.93 10.96 0.23
CA GLU A 52 1.08 11.91 0.98
C GLU A 52 0.63 11.32 2.31
N LEU A 53 0.21 10.05 2.32
CA LEU A 53 -0.19 9.31 3.52
C LEU A 53 0.96 9.15 4.53
N LEU A 54 2.20 8.91 4.08
CA LEU A 54 3.37 8.85 4.97
C LEU A 54 3.60 10.14 5.77
N ASN A 55 3.06 11.27 5.30
CA ASN A 55 3.09 12.56 5.98
C ASN A 55 1.80 12.87 6.75
N ASP A 56 0.78 12.00 6.66
CA ASP A 56 -0.53 12.14 7.30
C ASP A 56 -0.84 10.95 8.21
N GLY A 57 -0.36 11.05 9.46
CA GLY A 57 -0.45 9.99 10.46
C GLY A 57 -1.86 9.73 10.99
N ASP A 58 -2.83 10.63 10.76
CA ASP A 58 -4.18 10.50 11.33
C ASP A 58 -4.97 9.34 10.70
N ILE A 59 -4.63 8.95 9.47
CA ILE A 59 -5.35 7.95 8.67
C ILE A 59 -4.72 6.55 8.78
N TRP A 60 -3.53 6.42 9.38
CA TRP A 60 -2.82 5.15 9.48
C TRP A 60 -3.63 4.03 10.17
N LYS A 61 -4.47 4.39 11.14
CA LYS A 61 -5.33 3.42 11.84
C LYS A 61 -6.40 2.81 10.95
N GLU A 62 -6.88 3.53 9.93
CA GLU A 62 -7.86 3.00 8.97
C GLU A 62 -7.22 1.90 8.13
N ILE A 63 -5.93 2.03 7.77
CA ILE A 63 -5.21 1.08 6.91
C ILE A 63 -5.24 -0.34 7.48
N GLY A 64 -4.95 -0.50 8.77
CA GLY A 64 -4.96 -1.82 9.41
C GLY A 64 -6.32 -2.50 9.34
N ILE A 65 -7.41 -1.72 9.41
CA ILE A 65 -8.77 -2.23 9.26
C ILE A 65 -8.99 -2.67 7.81
N GLU A 66 -8.66 -1.82 6.84
CA GLU A 66 -8.89 -2.08 5.41
C GLU A 66 -8.11 -3.28 4.87
N ILE A 67 -6.88 -3.51 5.35
CA ILE A 67 -6.07 -4.66 4.93
C ILE A 67 -6.25 -5.88 5.85
N ASN A 68 -7.20 -5.84 6.79
CA ASN A 68 -7.43 -6.88 7.78
C ASN A 68 -6.15 -7.31 8.54
N ARG A 69 -5.32 -6.34 8.92
CA ARG A 69 -4.05 -6.57 9.63
C ARG A 69 -3.99 -5.83 10.94
N TYR A 70 -3.57 -6.54 11.97
CA TYR A 70 -3.24 -5.94 13.26
C TYR A 70 -1.83 -5.33 13.23
N PHE A 71 -1.72 -4.08 13.67
CA PHE A 71 -0.46 -3.40 13.97
C PHE A 71 -0.44 -3.01 15.45
N GLY A 72 0.69 -3.21 16.13
CA GLY A 72 0.80 -2.94 17.56
C GLY A 72 0.86 -1.46 17.91
N ASN A 73 1.29 -0.60 16.98
CA ASN A 73 1.40 0.85 17.15
C ASN A 73 1.65 1.55 15.81
N ASP A 74 1.53 2.88 15.81
CA ASP A 74 1.73 3.73 14.63
C ASP A 74 3.12 3.59 13.99
N LYS A 75 4.17 3.21 14.75
CA LYS A 75 5.52 3.00 14.19
C LYS A 75 5.57 1.75 13.32
N GLU A 76 4.85 0.69 13.70
CA GLU A 76 4.76 -0.52 12.90
C GLU A 76 4.02 -0.27 11.59
N ILE A 77 2.93 0.52 11.63
CA ILE A 77 2.20 0.92 10.42
C ILE A 77 3.10 1.74 9.51
N LYS A 78 3.79 2.75 10.06
CA LYS A 78 4.72 3.59 9.31
C LYS A 78 5.85 2.78 8.67
N ALA A 79 6.49 1.89 9.42
CA ALA A 79 7.57 1.05 8.90
C ALA A 79 7.09 0.14 7.77
N TRP A 80 5.87 -0.41 7.89
CA TRP A 80 5.26 -1.18 6.82
C TRP A 80 4.96 -0.33 5.58
N LEU A 81 4.39 0.88 5.75
CA LEU A 81 4.15 1.82 4.65
C LEU A 81 5.45 2.25 3.95
N GLU A 82 6.52 2.47 4.71
CA GLU A 82 7.85 2.78 4.17
C GLU A 82 8.42 1.61 3.36
N MET A 83 8.24 0.38 3.84
CA MET A 83 8.60 -0.83 3.08
C MET A 83 7.83 -0.90 1.76
N VAL A 84 6.51 -0.73 1.79
CA VAL A 84 5.67 -0.69 0.58
C VAL A 84 6.15 0.41 -0.37
N SER A 85 6.39 1.63 0.14
CA SER A 85 6.84 2.77 -0.67
C SER A 85 8.17 2.50 -1.37
N SER A 86 9.12 1.86 -0.68
CA SER A 86 10.43 1.53 -1.26
C SER A 86 10.32 0.61 -2.49
N GLN A 87 9.29 -0.25 -2.56
CA GLN A 87 9.06 -1.11 -3.73
C GLN A 87 8.62 -0.29 -4.95
N PHE A 88 7.77 0.73 -4.75
CA PHE A 88 7.37 1.65 -5.82
C PHE A 88 8.52 2.54 -6.29
N ASP A 89 9.46 2.87 -5.41
CA ASP A 89 10.70 3.58 -5.78
C ASP A 89 11.59 2.71 -6.67
N ASN A 90 11.78 1.45 -6.30
CA ASN A 90 12.60 0.50 -7.06
C ASN A 90 12.00 0.19 -8.44
N TRP A 91 10.68 0.12 -8.56
CA TRP A 91 10.01 -0.10 -9.84
C TRP A 91 10.30 1.02 -10.86
N GLN A 92 10.32 2.29 -10.44
CA GLN A 92 10.60 3.41 -11.36
C GLN A 92 12.02 3.44 -11.91
N ILE A 93 12.97 2.72 -11.31
CA ILE A 93 14.35 2.61 -11.82
C ILE A 93 14.41 1.67 -13.04
N HIS A 94 13.39 0.83 -13.24
CA HIS A 94 13.33 -0.19 -14.29
C HIS A 94 12.45 0.17 -15.49
N LEU A 95 11.90 1.39 -15.53
CA LEU A 95 11.22 2.00 -16.68
C LEU A 95 12.18 2.89 -17.47
#